data_AF-A0A100WDA8-F1
#
_entry.id   AF-A0A100WDA8-F1
#
_cell.length_a   1.000
_cell.length_b   1.000
_cell.length_c   1.000
_cell.angle_alpha   90.00
_cell.angle_beta   90.00
_cell.angle_gamma   90.00
#
_symmetry.space_group_name_H-M   'P 1'
#
loop_
_entity.id
_entity.type
_entity.pdbx_description
1 polymer ?
#
loop_
_entity_poly.entity_id
_entity_poly.type
_entity_poly.pdbx_seq_one_letter_code
_entity_poly.pdbx_strand_id
1 'polypeptide(L)'
;MDTKHVALSRGLFIVTAMVAILYLPLALNYTWPLFSGDVSRWQDGVNTAINGRGYALGDGSVEVVRHSAYAEHRVVLLVHTTLGALALLLAMFQFSARLRERRPAAHRWTGRAYLALMSTSMVTALIFLYVTPPAQHFIGPAFETQLRGLAVGTLASAWYALYAIRNRDVVTHRAWMTYSIAFMMAAPLLRFIWIGIQPLIPQHDVLTNIGVGSLILGVAAPGAAAFAFMLSESSRLRDSQPRAASTPIPLWPYGAAAGLAVLGSLAYTGLTQRLPAPIPHSLVAFHLVPVWICVAIAAVGVARARTAGDTARERQWRWLLWGFAAAPTSASLYSLIVPPDFTAADAIIAGGMDGAAIPITIGFAVVVRVVARSRTDDPDGVATSSQVAGVER
;
A
#
# COMPACT_ATOMS: atom_id res chain seq x y z
N MET A 1 26.53 13.05 3.30
CA MET A 1 25.15 12.58 3.58
C MET A 1 24.49 11.91 2.36
N ASP A 2 24.90 12.20 1.12
CA ASP A 2 24.34 11.60 -0.11
C ASP A 2 24.48 10.08 -0.24
N THR A 3 25.64 9.54 0.11
CA THR A 3 25.92 8.10 0.01
C THR A 3 24.97 7.27 0.87
N LYS A 4 24.56 7.78 2.04
CA LYS A 4 23.63 7.10 2.96
C LYS A 4 22.20 7.07 2.42
N HIS A 5 21.71 8.14 1.80
CA HIS A 5 20.37 8.19 1.20
C HIS A 5 20.27 7.32 -0.06
N VAL A 6 21.31 7.29 -0.89
CA VAL A 6 21.39 6.41 -2.07
C VAL A 6 21.51 4.94 -1.65
N ALA A 7 22.27 4.63 -0.60
CA ALA A 7 22.37 3.27 -0.06
C ALA A 7 21.04 2.78 0.54
N LEU A 8 20.35 3.63 1.31
CA LEU A 8 19.06 3.29 1.93
C LEU A 8 17.95 3.06 0.88
N SER A 9 17.88 3.90 -0.16
CA SER A 9 16.90 3.74 -1.24
C SER A 9 17.17 2.50 -2.10
N ARG A 10 18.44 2.16 -2.35
CA ARG A 10 18.82 0.89 -3.00
C ARG A 10 18.49 -0.32 -2.15
N GLY A 11 18.79 -0.28 -0.84
CA GLY A 11 18.47 -1.37 0.08
C GLY A 11 16.96 -1.65 0.14
N LEU A 12 16.14 -0.61 0.26
CA LEU A 12 14.68 -0.74 0.26
C LEU A 12 14.15 -1.33 -1.05
N PHE A 13 14.69 -0.90 -2.19
CA PHE A 13 14.35 -1.47 -3.49
C PHE A 13 14.72 -2.95 -3.57
N ILE A 14 15.92 -3.34 -3.13
CA ILE A 14 16.37 -4.74 -3.13
C ILE A 14 15.47 -5.60 -2.25
N VAL A 15 15.14 -5.16 -1.04
CA VAL A 15 14.23 -5.89 -0.14
C VAL A 15 12.85 -6.06 -0.78
N THR A 16 12.29 -4.99 -1.34
CA THR A 16 10.98 -5.02 -2.02
C THR A 16 11.01 -5.99 -3.22
N ALA A 17 12.10 -5.95 -4.00
CA ALA A 17 12.32 -6.85 -5.12
C ALA A 17 12.44 -8.32 -4.67
N MET A 18 13.16 -8.59 -3.59
CA MET A 18 13.29 -9.94 -3.02
C MET A 18 11.95 -10.48 -2.55
N VAL A 19 11.16 -9.67 -1.84
CA VAL A 19 9.79 -10.03 -1.41
C VAL A 19 8.93 -10.40 -2.62
N ALA A 20 8.96 -9.59 -3.69
CA ALA A 20 8.20 -9.87 -4.90
C ALA A 20 8.66 -11.15 -5.62
N ILE A 21 9.98 -11.35 -5.75
CA ILE A 21 10.58 -12.52 -6.41
C ILE A 21 10.25 -13.82 -5.64
N LEU A 22 10.41 -13.82 -4.32
CA LEU A 22 10.13 -14.99 -3.48
C LEU A 22 8.63 -15.33 -3.46
N TYR A 23 7.77 -14.31 -3.59
CA TYR A 23 6.33 -14.50 -3.67
C TYR A 23 5.86 -15.07 -5.02
N LEU A 24 6.54 -14.74 -6.12
CA LEU A 24 6.15 -15.14 -7.47
C LEU A 24 5.87 -16.65 -7.64
N PRO A 25 6.77 -17.58 -7.23
CA PRO A 25 6.50 -19.01 -7.34
C PRO A 25 5.29 -19.45 -6.50
N LEU A 26 5.10 -18.87 -5.31
CA LEU A 26 3.97 -19.17 -4.45
C LEU A 26 2.65 -18.75 -5.11
N ALA A 27 2.62 -17.56 -5.71
CA ALA A 27 1.43 -17.02 -6.38
C ALA A 27 1.05 -17.83 -7.63
N LEU A 28 2.03 -18.23 -8.45
CA LEU A 28 1.80 -19.04 -9.66
C LEU A 28 1.33 -20.45 -9.32
N ASN A 29 1.82 -21.02 -8.22
CA ASN A 29 1.44 -22.36 -7.78
C ASN A 29 0.08 -22.36 -7.06
N TYR A 30 -0.29 -21.31 -6.34
CA TYR A 30 -1.38 -21.31 -5.34
C TYR A 30 -2.70 -21.96 -5.79
N THR A 31 -3.16 -21.65 -7.00
CA THR A 31 -4.46 -22.16 -7.49
C THR A 31 -4.35 -23.50 -8.22
N TRP A 32 -3.15 -23.90 -8.65
CA TRP A 32 -2.95 -25.10 -9.48
C TRP A 32 -3.35 -26.41 -8.77
N PRO A 33 -3.10 -26.59 -7.45
CA PRO A 33 -3.58 -27.73 -6.67
C PRO A 33 -5.10 -27.92 -6.61
N LEU A 34 -5.90 -26.93 -7.04
CA LEU A 34 -7.37 -27.07 -7.13
C LEU A 34 -7.81 -27.78 -8.42
N PHE A 35 -6.91 -27.97 -9.38
CA PHE A 35 -7.19 -28.67 -10.65
C PHE A 35 -6.76 -30.13 -10.63
N SER A 36 -5.71 -30.46 -9.87
CA SER A 36 -5.29 -31.85 -9.63
C SER A 36 -4.62 -32.00 -8.26
N GLY A 37 -4.95 -33.09 -7.56
CA GLY A 37 -4.44 -33.38 -6.21
C GLY A 37 -2.95 -33.71 -6.14
N ASP A 38 -2.34 -34.07 -7.28
CA ASP A 38 -0.92 -34.46 -7.35
C ASP A 38 0.04 -33.27 -7.40
N VAL A 39 -0.49 -32.05 -7.51
CA VAL A 39 0.31 -30.84 -7.59
C VAL A 39 0.75 -30.41 -6.19
N SER A 40 2.06 -30.22 -6.03
CA SER A 40 2.65 -29.72 -4.78
C SER A 40 2.08 -28.35 -4.39
N ARG A 41 1.72 -28.18 -3.11
CA ARG A 41 1.24 -26.93 -2.51
C ARG A 41 2.39 -26.17 -1.87
N TRP A 42 3.07 -25.30 -2.62
CA TRP A 42 4.31 -24.66 -2.17
C TRP A 42 4.11 -23.71 -1.00
N GLN A 43 3.04 -22.90 -1.02
CA GLN A 43 2.74 -21.98 0.08
C GLN A 43 2.49 -22.73 1.38
N ASP A 44 1.67 -23.78 1.33
CA ASP A 44 1.35 -24.60 2.49
C ASP A 44 2.57 -25.37 2.98
N GLY A 45 3.45 -25.82 2.07
CA GLY A 45 4.74 -26.43 2.41
C GLY A 45 5.66 -25.47 3.16
N VAL A 46 5.84 -24.25 2.67
CA VAL A 46 6.65 -23.21 3.35
C VAL A 46 6.05 -22.88 4.72
N ASN A 47 4.73 -22.68 4.79
CA ASN A 47 4.06 -22.35 6.05
C ASN A 47 4.12 -23.52 7.05
N THR A 48 3.97 -24.76 6.59
CA THR A 48 4.12 -25.96 7.42
C THR A 48 5.53 -26.10 7.96
N ALA A 49 6.55 -25.80 7.15
CA ALA A 49 7.95 -25.87 7.58
C ALA A 49 8.28 -24.84 8.67
N ILE A 50 7.65 -23.65 8.64
CA ILE A 50 7.92 -22.57 9.59
C ILE A 50 7.04 -22.70 10.85
N ASN A 51 5.74 -22.94 10.67
CA ASN A 51 4.71 -22.82 11.71
C ASN A 51 4.05 -24.15 12.09
N GLY A 52 4.42 -25.25 11.44
CA GLY A 52 3.82 -26.56 11.66
C GLY A 52 2.50 -26.78 10.92
N ARG A 53 2.15 -28.06 10.72
CA ARG A 53 0.97 -28.47 9.93
C ARG A 53 -0.36 -28.04 10.55
N GLY A 54 -0.45 -28.03 11.88
CA GLY A 54 -1.67 -27.63 12.60
C GLY A 54 -2.06 -26.18 12.31
N TYR A 55 -1.10 -25.26 12.32
CA TYR A 55 -1.35 -23.88 11.92
C TYR A 55 -1.62 -23.77 10.42
N ALA A 56 -0.81 -24.41 9.59
CA ALA A 56 -0.90 -24.23 8.14
C ALA A 56 -2.16 -24.82 7.49
N LEU A 57 -2.65 -25.95 7.99
CA LEU A 57 -3.71 -26.75 7.35
C LEU A 57 -4.80 -27.20 8.34
N GLY A 58 -4.74 -26.80 9.61
CA GLY A 58 -5.75 -27.16 10.61
C GLY A 58 -6.98 -26.27 10.57
N ASP A 59 -7.78 -26.37 11.62
CA ASP A 59 -9.00 -25.59 11.79
C ASP A 59 -8.70 -24.08 11.78
N GLY A 60 -9.51 -23.30 11.06
CA GLY A 60 -9.28 -21.87 10.86
C GLY A 60 -8.21 -21.53 9.80
N SER A 61 -7.62 -22.51 9.13
CA SER A 61 -6.77 -22.27 7.94
C SER A 61 -7.59 -21.82 6.73
N VAL A 62 -6.92 -21.15 5.78
CA VAL A 62 -7.54 -20.75 4.52
C VAL A 62 -8.06 -21.95 3.74
N GLU A 63 -7.34 -23.08 3.77
CA GLU A 63 -7.80 -24.32 3.14
C GLU A 63 -9.13 -24.74 3.74
N VAL A 64 -9.23 -24.93 5.05
CA VAL A 64 -10.49 -25.40 5.68
C VAL A 64 -11.67 -24.43 5.42
N VAL A 65 -11.44 -23.12 5.50
CA VAL A 65 -12.54 -22.13 5.47
C VAL A 65 -12.93 -21.70 4.04
N ARG A 66 -12.03 -21.82 3.06
CA ARG A 66 -12.27 -21.33 1.68
C ARG A 66 -12.17 -22.40 0.59
N HIS A 67 -11.83 -23.65 0.91
CA HIS A 67 -11.62 -24.69 -0.10
C HIS A 67 -12.79 -24.84 -1.09
N SER A 68 -14.03 -24.91 -0.62
CA SER A 68 -15.20 -25.07 -1.49
C SER A 68 -15.38 -23.90 -2.46
N ALA A 69 -15.40 -22.68 -1.94
CA ALA A 69 -15.51 -21.45 -2.75
C ALA A 69 -14.34 -21.33 -3.75
N TYR A 70 -13.13 -21.71 -3.35
CA TYR A 70 -11.96 -21.69 -4.22
C TYR A 70 -12.04 -22.77 -5.30
N ALA A 71 -12.52 -23.98 -4.97
CA ALA A 71 -12.66 -25.08 -5.91
C ALA A 71 -13.75 -24.83 -6.96
N GLU A 72 -14.87 -24.22 -6.55
CA GLU A 72 -15.98 -23.83 -7.45
C GLU A 72 -15.57 -22.72 -8.42
N HIS A 73 -14.78 -21.75 -7.96
CA HIS A 73 -14.33 -20.61 -8.76
C HIS A 73 -12.85 -20.65 -9.16
N ARG A 74 -12.27 -21.86 -9.21
CA ARG A 74 -10.83 -22.09 -9.44
C ARG A 74 -10.27 -21.44 -10.71
N VAL A 75 -11.07 -21.34 -11.77
CA VAL A 75 -10.65 -20.70 -13.04
C VAL A 75 -10.48 -19.19 -12.85
N VAL A 76 -11.41 -18.53 -12.17
CA VAL A 76 -11.35 -17.08 -11.90
C VAL A 76 -10.14 -16.78 -11.02
N LEU A 77 -9.91 -17.59 -9.98
CA LEU A 77 -8.74 -17.47 -9.11
C LEU A 77 -7.42 -17.74 -9.85
N LEU A 78 -7.40 -18.71 -10.77
CA LEU A 78 -6.21 -19.03 -11.55
C LEU A 78 -5.80 -17.84 -12.43
N VAL A 79 -6.79 -17.22 -13.10
CA VAL A 79 -6.57 -16.01 -13.89
C VAL A 79 -6.10 -14.87 -13.00
N HIS A 80 -6.76 -14.63 -11.85
CA HIS A 80 -6.35 -13.59 -10.91
C HIS A 80 -4.90 -13.76 -10.44
N THR A 81 -4.57 -14.93 -9.89
CA THR A 81 -3.28 -15.22 -9.27
C THR A 81 -2.13 -15.23 -10.29
N THR A 82 -2.35 -15.86 -11.45
CA THR A 82 -1.35 -15.94 -12.52
C THR A 82 -1.07 -14.57 -13.13
N LEU A 83 -2.11 -13.84 -13.54
CA LEU A 83 -1.92 -12.53 -14.16
C LEU A 83 -1.39 -11.50 -13.16
N GLY A 84 -1.79 -11.59 -11.89
CA GLY A 84 -1.28 -10.73 -10.82
C GLY A 84 0.21 -10.99 -10.55
N ALA A 85 0.64 -12.25 -10.54
CA ALA A 85 2.04 -12.66 -10.41
C ALA A 85 2.89 -12.11 -11.57
N LEU A 86 2.43 -12.29 -12.81
CA LEU A 86 3.12 -11.77 -13.99
C LEU A 86 3.17 -10.23 -14.01
N ALA A 87 2.09 -9.57 -13.59
CA ALA A 87 2.06 -8.12 -13.47
C ALA A 87 3.09 -7.63 -12.43
N LEU A 88 3.17 -8.25 -11.25
CA LEU A 88 4.19 -7.92 -10.24
C LEU A 88 5.61 -8.07 -10.77
N LEU A 89 5.89 -9.13 -11.54
CA LEU A 89 7.19 -9.31 -12.19
C LEU A 89 7.50 -8.15 -13.15
N LEU A 90 6.53 -7.75 -13.98
CA LEU A 90 6.70 -6.61 -14.90
C LEU A 90 6.86 -5.26 -14.18
N ALA A 91 6.23 -5.10 -13.01
CA ALA A 91 6.30 -3.88 -12.20
C ALA A 91 7.73 -3.57 -11.75
N MET A 92 8.54 -4.60 -11.48
CA MET A 92 9.94 -4.44 -11.06
C MET A 92 10.77 -3.68 -12.10
N PHE A 93 10.48 -3.88 -13.39
CA PHE A 93 11.18 -3.20 -14.48
C PHE A 93 10.74 -1.73 -14.65
N GLN A 94 9.57 -1.34 -14.13
CA GLN A 94 9.04 0.03 -14.27
C GLN A 94 9.84 1.07 -13.48
N PHE A 95 10.51 0.66 -12.40
CA PHE A 95 11.36 1.55 -11.59
C PHE A 95 12.77 1.75 -12.17
N SER A 96 13.16 1.01 -13.21
CA SER A 96 14.49 1.11 -13.82
C SER A 96 14.66 2.42 -14.61
N ALA A 97 15.46 3.34 -14.09
CA ALA A 97 15.84 4.57 -14.80
C ALA A 97 16.55 4.25 -16.13
N ARG A 98 17.45 3.26 -16.13
CA ARG A 98 18.18 2.80 -17.33
C ARG A 98 17.23 2.32 -18.42
N LEU A 99 16.19 1.55 -18.07
CA LEU A 99 15.21 1.07 -19.06
C LEU A 99 14.43 2.24 -19.66
N ARG A 100 13.99 3.18 -18.81
CA ARG A 100 13.22 4.35 -19.22
C ARG A 100 14.01 5.30 -20.13
N GLU A 101 15.30 5.50 -19.86
CA GLU A 101 16.17 6.43 -20.60
C GLU A 101 16.79 5.80 -21.85
N ARG A 102 17.30 4.56 -21.75
CA ARG A 102 18.01 3.91 -22.87
C ARG A 102 17.10 3.15 -23.83
N ARG A 103 15.94 2.66 -23.36
CA ARG A 103 15.00 1.87 -24.18
C ARG A 103 13.55 2.28 -23.88
N PRO A 104 13.14 3.53 -24.20
CA PRO A 104 11.81 4.05 -23.87
C PRO A 104 10.67 3.24 -24.49
N ALA A 105 10.87 2.66 -25.68
CA ALA A 105 9.88 1.78 -26.30
C ALA A 105 9.61 0.51 -25.44
N ALA A 106 10.67 -0.11 -24.91
CA ALA A 106 10.54 -1.28 -24.04
C ALA A 106 9.86 -0.92 -22.71
N HIS A 107 10.19 0.23 -22.12
CA HIS A 107 9.47 0.74 -20.94
C HIS A 107 7.97 0.90 -21.22
N ARG A 108 7.59 1.50 -22.36
CA ARG A 108 6.18 1.68 -22.73
C ARG A 108 5.46 0.35 -22.94
N TRP A 109 6.04 -0.60 -23.66
CA TRP A 109 5.42 -1.91 -23.91
C TRP A 109 5.29 -2.75 -22.64
N THR A 110 6.32 -2.78 -21.79
CA THR A 110 6.24 -3.46 -20.48
C THR A 110 5.21 -2.80 -19.57
N GLY A 111 5.10 -1.47 -19.57
CA GLY A 111 4.06 -0.75 -18.83
C GLY A 111 2.64 -1.04 -19.35
N ARG A 112 2.45 -1.16 -20.66
CA ARG A 112 1.15 -1.56 -21.26
C ARG A 112 0.78 -3.00 -20.90
N ALA A 113 1.74 -3.92 -20.97
CA ALA A 113 1.54 -5.30 -20.55
C ALA A 113 1.21 -5.38 -19.06
N TYR A 114 1.94 -4.66 -18.20
CA TYR A 114 1.61 -4.53 -16.78
C TYR A 114 0.16 -4.07 -16.58
N LEU A 115 -0.26 -2.98 -17.24
CA LEU A 115 -1.60 -2.42 -17.07
C LEU A 115 -2.69 -3.42 -17.50
N ALA A 116 -2.49 -4.13 -18.60
CA ALA A 116 -3.44 -5.14 -19.08
C ALA A 116 -3.55 -6.32 -18.10
N LEU A 117 -2.42 -6.91 -17.70
CA LEU A 117 -2.37 -8.05 -16.78
C LEU A 117 -2.94 -7.71 -15.41
N MET A 118 -2.51 -6.57 -14.84
CA MET A 118 -3.02 -6.08 -13.57
C MET A 118 -4.52 -5.81 -13.64
N SER A 119 -5.01 -5.15 -14.71
CA SER A 119 -6.44 -4.83 -14.81
C SER A 119 -7.30 -6.09 -14.88
N THR A 120 -6.92 -7.06 -15.71
CA THR A 120 -7.64 -8.35 -15.81
C THR A 120 -7.57 -9.12 -14.48
N SER A 121 -6.42 -9.11 -13.81
CA SER A 121 -6.25 -9.73 -12.49
C SER A 121 -7.16 -9.08 -11.43
N MET A 122 -7.25 -7.75 -11.36
CA MET A 122 -8.09 -7.06 -10.37
C MET A 122 -9.58 -7.23 -10.68
N VAL A 123 -9.98 -7.21 -11.95
CA VAL A 123 -11.38 -7.45 -12.35
C VAL A 123 -11.82 -8.87 -11.98
N THR A 124 -10.98 -9.87 -12.24
CA THR A 124 -11.28 -11.26 -11.86
C THR A 124 -11.30 -11.45 -10.34
N ALA A 125 -10.45 -10.75 -9.58
CA ALA A 125 -10.54 -10.70 -8.11
C ALA A 125 -11.89 -10.15 -7.65
N LEU A 126 -12.33 -9.02 -8.23
CA LEU A 126 -13.61 -8.41 -7.89
C LEU A 126 -14.78 -9.32 -8.22
N ILE A 127 -14.77 -9.98 -9.39
CA ILE A 127 -15.79 -10.97 -9.76
C ILE A 127 -15.87 -12.04 -8.67
N PHE A 128 -14.75 -12.65 -8.31
CA PHE A 128 -14.70 -13.66 -7.24
C PHE A 128 -15.27 -13.14 -5.91
N LEU A 129 -14.89 -11.93 -5.49
CA LEU A 129 -15.33 -11.32 -4.24
C LEU A 129 -16.81 -10.92 -4.21
N TYR A 130 -17.48 -10.78 -5.35
CA TYR A 130 -18.91 -10.47 -5.42
C TYR A 130 -19.79 -11.70 -5.62
N VAL A 131 -19.25 -12.80 -6.15
CA VAL A 131 -19.99 -14.05 -6.38
C VAL A 131 -19.79 -15.08 -5.28
N THR A 132 -18.83 -14.87 -4.37
CA THR A 132 -18.60 -15.76 -3.22
C THR A 132 -19.00 -15.09 -1.91
N PRO A 133 -19.56 -15.84 -0.95
CA PRO A 133 -19.84 -15.31 0.38
C PRO A 133 -18.54 -15.06 1.15
N PRO A 134 -18.55 -14.19 2.19
CA PRO A 134 -17.42 -14.03 3.09
C PRO A 134 -16.92 -15.32 3.71
N ALA A 135 -15.62 -15.35 4.04
CA ALA A 135 -15.05 -16.43 4.85
C ALA A 135 -15.82 -16.57 6.16
N GLN A 136 -16.14 -17.79 6.58
CA GLN A 136 -16.81 -18.07 7.87
C GLN A 136 -15.83 -17.87 9.05
N HIS A 137 -15.49 -16.61 9.31
CA HIS A 137 -14.54 -16.17 10.31
C HIS A 137 -14.82 -14.71 10.68
N PHE A 138 -14.50 -14.29 11.90
CA PHE A 138 -14.78 -12.92 12.36
C PHE A 138 -14.03 -11.82 11.57
N ILE A 139 -12.95 -12.20 10.89
CA ILE A 139 -12.20 -11.31 9.96
C ILE A 139 -12.83 -11.26 8.56
N GLY A 140 -13.63 -12.27 8.19
CA GLY A 140 -14.05 -12.54 6.81
C GLY A 140 -14.70 -11.35 6.11
N PRO A 141 -15.82 -10.80 6.63
CA PRO A 141 -16.52 -9.69 5.99
C PRO A 141 -15.65 -8.44 5.80
N ALA A 142 -14.94 -8.03 6.86
CA ALA A 142 -14.02 -6.88 6.84
C ALA A 142 -12.82 -7.08 5.91
N PHE A 143 -12.26 -8.29 5.86
CA PHE A 143 -11.16 -8.58 4.95
C PHE A 143 -11.59 -8.50 3.49
N GLU A 144 -12.80 -8.94 3.16
CA GLU A 144 -13.30 -8.82 1.80
C GLU A 144 -13.58 -7.38 1.38
N THR A 145 -14.05 -6.50 2.27
CA THR A 145 -14.15 -5.06 1.95
C THR A 145 -12.78 -4.49 1.61
N GLN A 146 -11.76 -4.88 2.35
CA GLN A 146 -10.40 -4.46 2.08
C GLN A 146 -9.85 -5.00 0.77
N LEU A 147 -10.09 -6.27 0.45
CA LEU A 147 -9.69 -6.82 -0.85
C LEU A 147 -10.39 -6.10 -2.01
N ARG A 148 -11.69 -5.76 -1.88
CA ARG A 148 -12.43 -4.96 -2.87
C ARG A 148 -11.83 -3.56 -2.97
N GLY A 149 -11.57 -2.89 -1.84
CA GLY A 149 -10.96 -1.57 -1.77
C GLY A 149 -9.56 -1.53 -2.39
N LEU A 150 -8.73 -2.53 -2.13
CA LEU A 150 -7.40 -2.70 -2.74
C LEU A 150 -7.50 -2.90 -4.26
N ALA A 151 -8.41 -3.75 -4.73
CA ALA A 151 -8.58 -3.97 -6.17
C ALA A 151 -9.05 -2.70 -6.89
N VAL A 152 -10.06 -2.01 -6.35
CA VAL A 152 -10.56 -0.73 -6.88
C VAL A 152 -9.48 0.35 -6.81
N GLY A 153 -8.78 0.47 -5.69
CA GLY A 153 -7.71 1.45 -5.52
C GLY A 153 -6.52 1.21 -6.45
N THR A 154 -6.16 -0.06 -6.69
CA THR A 154 -5.10 -0.45 -7.64
C THR A 154 -5.48 -0.07 -9.07
N LEU A 155 -6.72 -0.37 -9.47
CA LEU A 155 -7.26 0.02 -10.77
C LEU A 155 -7.30 1.54 -10.92
N ALA A 156 -7.93 2.23 -9.97
CA ALA A 156 -8.12 3.68 -10.01
C ALA A 156 -6.78 4.42 -10.09
N SER A 157 -5.80 4.06 -9.25
CA SER A 157 -4.47 4.67 -9.27
C SER A 157 -3.71 4.40 -10.57
N ALA A 158 -3.75 3.16 -11.09
CA ALA A 158 -3.10 2.81 -12.35
C ALA A 158 -3.69 3.55 -13.56
N TRP A 159 -5.02 3.58 -13.65
CA TRP A 159 -5.73 4.23 -14.74
C TRP A 159 -5.62 5.76 -14.66
N TYR A 160 -5.60 6.33 -13.45
CA TYR A 160 -5.31 7.75 -13.27
C TYR A 160 -3.85 8.09 -13.66
N ALA A 161 -2.89 7.21 -13.37
CA ALA A 161 -1.52 7.36 -13.84
C ALA A 161 -1.42 7.31 -15.37
N LEU A 162 -2.21 6.45 -16.04
CA LEU A 162 -2.30 6.40 -17.50
C LEU A 162 -2.94 7.68 -18.07
N TYR A 163 -4.00 8.19 -17.44
CA TYR A 163 -4.62 9.45 -17.80
C TYR A 163 -3.61 10.61 -17.68
N ALA A 164 -2.87 10.69 -16.58
CA ALA A 164 -1.87 11.72 -16.35
C ALA A 164 -0.77 11.74 -17.43
N ILE A 165 -0.21 10.59 -17.79
CA ILE A 165 0.85 10.53 -18.81
C ILE A 165 0.33 10.89 -20.21
N ARG A 166 -0.94 10.58 -20.52
CA ARG A 166 -1.58 11.03 -21.77
C ARG A 166 -1.72 12.54 -21.84
N ASN A 167 -1.90 13.20 -20.71
CA ASN A 167 -1.90 14.65 -20.57
C ASN A 167 -0.50 15.25 -20.35
N ARG A 168 0.56 14.46 -20.55
CA ARG A 168 1.97 14.85 -20.34
C ARG A 168 2.34 15.23 -18.90
N ASP A 169 1.50 14.90 -17.92
CA ASP A 169 1.81 15.08 -16.50
C ASP A 169 2.62 13.88 -15.97
N VAL A 170 3.94 13.98 -16.11
CA VAL A 170 4.88 12.93 -15.69
C VAL A 170 4.94 12.79 -14.16
N VAL A 171 4.69 13.86 -13.40
CA VAL A 171 4.74 13.82 -11.93
C VAL A 171 3.60 12.98 -11.41
N THR A 172 2.38 13.33 -11.82
CA THR A 172 1.17 12.61 -11.41
C THR A 172 1.22 11.18 -11.92
N HIS A 173 1.69 10.94 -13.15
CA HIS A 173 1.90 9.58 -13.65
C HIS A 173 2.79 8.75 -12.72
N ARG A 174 3.99 9.25 -12.38
CA ARG A 174 4.94 8.51 -11.53
C ARG A 174 4.39 8.28 -10.12
N ALA A 175 3.74 9.29 -9.55
CA ALA A 175 3.17 9.21 -8.22
C ALA A 175 2.11 8.10 -8.14
N TRP A 176 1.12 8.14 -9.02
CA TRP A 176 0.00 7.19 -8.99
C TRP A 176 0.36 5.81 -9.53
N MET A 177 1.35 5.70 -10.42
CA MET A 177 1.91 4.40 -10.81
C MET A 177 2.65 3.75 -9.65
N THR A 178 3.43 4.52 -8.87
CA THR A 178 4.06 4.02 -7.64
C THR A 178 3.00 3.59 -6.62
N TYR A 179 1.92 4.36 -6.50
CA TYR A 179 0.79 4.04 -5.64
C TYR A 179 0.11 2.72 -6.00
N SER A 180 -0.17 2.51 -7.30
CA SER A 180 -0.72 1.25 -7.82
C SER A 180 0.19 0.05 -7.50
N ILE A 181 1.50 0.20 -7.71
CA ILE A 181 2.45 -0.89 -7.45
C ILE A 181 2.58 -1.17 -5.95
N ALA A 182 2.51 -0.15 -5.10
CA ALA A 182 2.48 -0.33 -3.65
C ALA A 182 1.26 -1.15 -3.20
N PHE A 183 0.09 -0.95 -3.82
CA PHE A 183 -1.09 -1.76 -3.56
C PHE A 183 -0.95 -3.19 -4.09
N MET A 184 -0.34 -3.37 -5.27
CA MET A 184 0.01 -4.71 -5.75
C MET A 184 0.96 -5.45 -4.79
N MET A 185 1.89 -4.73 -4.14
CA MET A 185 2.81 -5.29 -3.14
C MET A 185 2.12 -5.69 -1.83
N ALA A 186 0.91 -5.22 -1.55
CA ALA A 186 0.16 -5.64 -0.37
C ALA A 186 -0.06 -7.16 -0.37
N ALA A 187 -0.26 -7.77 -1.55
CA ALA A 187 -0.40 -9.20 -1.69
C ALA A 187 0.84 -9.98 -1.19
N PRO A 188 2.05 -9.80 -1.76
CA PRO A 188 3.28 -10.39 -1.23
C PRO A 188 3.50 -10.09 0.26
N LEU A 189 3.39 -8.82 0.65
CA LEU A 189 3.67 -8.40 2.03
C LEU A 189 2.74 -9.07 3.03
N LEU A 190 1.45 -9.22 2.69
CA LEU A 190 0.49 -9.92 3.53
C LEU A 190 0.96 -11.36 3.80
N ARG A 191 1.42 -12.09 2.77
CA ARG A 191 1.96 -13.46 2.93
C ARG A 191 3.17 -13.50 3.85
N PHE A 192 4.11 -12.57 3.67
CA PHE A 192 5.27 -12.49 4.54
C PHE A 192 4.88 -12.18 5.99
N ILE A 193 3.89 -11.31 6.21
CA ILE A 193 3.42 -10.97 7.55
C ILE A 193 2.76 -12.18 8.20
N TRP A 194 1.73 -12.79 7.62
CA TRP A 194 0.98 -13.84 8.33
C TRP A 194 1.74 -15.16 8.45
N ILE A 195 2.71 -15.44 7.57
CA ILE A 195 3.64 -16.58 7.73
C ILE A 195 4.73 -16.25 8.76
N GLY A 196 5.27 -15.03 8.74
CA GLY A 196 6.43 -14.65 9.56
C GLY A 196 6.09 -14.11 10.96
N ILE A 197 4.87 -13.65 11.20
CA ILE A 197 4.45 -13.09 12.50
C ILE A 197 4.09 -14.19 13.50
N GLN A 198 3.64 -15.36 13.04
CA GLN A 198 3.18 -16.44 13.91
C GLN A 198 4.23 -16.91 14.93
N PRO A 199 5.54 -17.05 14.59
CA PRO A 199 6.57 -17.38 15.57
C PRO A 199 6.84 -16.27 16.60
N LEU A 200 6.51 -15.02 16.28
CA LEU A 200 6.80 -13.84 17.11
C LEU A 200 5.62 -13.50 18.03
N ILE A 201 4.42 -13.65 17.51
CA ILE A 201 3.16 -13.38 18.19
C ILE A 201 2.24 -14.56 17.83
N PRO A 202 2.21 -15.64 18.64
CA PRO A 202 1.36 -16.78 18.37
C PRO A 202 -0.10 -16.35 18.52
N GLN A 203 -0.75 -16.00 17.41
CA GLN A 203 -2.19 -15.83 17.36
C GLN A 203 -2.83 -17.21 17.16
N HIS A 204 -4.12 -17.29 17.49
CA HIS A 204 -4.83 -18.57 17.58
C HIS A 204 -4.93 -19.32 16.23
N ASP A 205 -4.99 -18.61 15.10
CA ASP A 205 -5.15 -19.21 13.76
C ASP A 205 -4.60 -18.32 12.62
N VAL A 206 -4.54 -18.88 11.41
CA VAL A 206 -4.03 -18.22 10.18
C VAL A 206 -4.89 -17.03 9.77
N LEU A 207 -6.22 -17.13 9.84
CA LEU A 207 -7.12 -16.05 9.42
C LEU A 207 -7.03 -14.84 10.35
N THR A 208 -6.79 -15.06 11.65
CA THR A 208 -6.47 -14.00 12.61
C THR A 208 -5.19 -13.27 12.20
N ASN A 209 -4.12 -13.99 11.83
CA ASN A 209 -2.88 -13.37 11.36
C ASN A 209 -3.00 -12.68 10.00
N ILE A 210 -3.87 -13.18 9.10
CA ILE A 210 -4.26 -12.47 7.89
C ILE A 210 -4.93 -11.15 8.27
N GLY A 211 -5.87 -11.16 9.22
CA GLY A 211 -6.52 -9.97 9.72
C GLY A 211 -5.55 -8.95 10.32
N VAL A 212 -4.59 -9.40 11.12
CA VAL A 212 -3.49 -8.57 11.64
C VAL A 212 -2.67 -7.93 10.52
N GLY A 213 -2.24 -8.73 9.54
CA GLY A 213 -1.49 -8.22 8.39
C GLY A 213 -2.29 -7.22 7.57
N SER A 214 -3.59 -7.44 7.44
CA SER A 214 -4.55 -6.54 6.79
C SER A 214 -4.69 -5.19 7.51
N LEU A 215 -4.81 -5.18 8.84
CA LEU A 215 -4.84 -3.94 9.62
C LEU A 215 -3.54 -3.13 9.45
N ILE A 216 -2.39 -3.81 9.43
CA ILE A 216 -1.08 -3.18 9.20
C ILE A 216 -1.02 -2.58 7.79
N LEU A 217 -1.39 -3.36 6.77
CA LEU A 217 -1.29 -2.96 5.37
C LEU A 217 -2.29 -1.89 4.96
N GLY A 218 -3.45 -1.81 5.62
CA GLY A 218 -4.42 -0.71 5.43
C GLY A 218 -3.80 0.67 5.64
N VAL A 219 -2.78 0.76 6.49
CA VAL A 219 -2.01 1.98 6.75
C VAL A 219 -0.69 1.97 5.95
N ALA A 220 0.04 0.85 6.02
CA ALA A 220 1.41 0.77 5.51
C ALA A 220 1.48 0.83 3.98
N ALA A 221 0.52 0.25 3.24
CA ALA A 221 0.53 0.28 1.78
C ALA A 221 0.37 1.70 1.21
N PRO A 222 -0.67 2.48 1.57
CA PRO A 222 -0.80 3.86 1.11
C PRO A 222 0.28 4.77 1.69
N GLY A 223 0.72 4.52 2.94
CA GLY A 223 1.82 5.27 3.56
C GLY A 223 3.16 5.06 2.86
N ALA A 224 3.52 3.81 2.52
CA ALA A 224 4.74 3.49 1.79
C ALA A 224 4.76 4.14 0.40
N ALA A 225 3.64 4.16 -0.31
CA ALA A 225 3.52 4.86 -1.58
C ALA A 225 3.78 6.37 -1.43
N ALA A 226 3.16 7.00 -0.42
CA ALA A 226 3.34 8.42 -0.14
C ALA A 226 4.80 8.75 0.22
N PHE A 227 5.43 7.95 1.07
CA PHE A 227 6.83 8.14 1.43
C PHE A 227 7.79 7.88 0.27
N ALA A 228 7.53 6.85 -0.55
CA ALA A 228 8.33 6.58 -1.76
C ALA A 228 8.28 7.76 -2.73
N PHE A 229 7.10 8.33 -2.96
CA PHE A 229 6.95 9.54 -3.77
C PHE A 229 7.73 10.71 -3.18
N MET A 230 7.57 10.98 -1.88
CA MET A 230 8.32 12.03 -1.21
C MET A 230 9.82 11.85 -1.40
N LEU A 231 10.37 10.68 -1.10
CA LEU A 231 11.80 10.41 -1.25
C LEU A 231 12.27 10.61 -2.69
N SER A 232 11.48 10.19 -3.68
CA SER A 232 11.81 10.35 -5.10
C SER A 232 11.86 11.82 -5.54
N GLU A 233 10.97 12.67 -5.03
CA GLU A 233 10.95 14.10 -5.38
C GLU A 233 12.06 14.89 -4.69
N SER A 234 12.48 14.49 -3.48
CA SER A 234 13.59 15.16 -2.77
C SER A 234 14.92 15.12 -3.54
N SER A 235 15.12 14.07 -4.34
CA SER A 235 16.32 13.95 -5.18
C SER A 235 16.31 14.89 -6.40
N ARG A 236 15.15 15.43 -6.79
CA ARG A 236 15.00 16.21 -8.04
C ARG A 236 14.85 17.70 -7.81
N LEU A 237 14.28 18.12 -6.67
CA LEU A 237 14.09 19.55 -6.34
C LEU A 237 15.34 20.20 -5.73
N ARG A 238 16.34 19.39 -5.36
CA ARG A 238 17.59 19.89 -4.78
C ARG A 238 18.42 20.73 -5.78
N ASP A 239 18.15 20.58 -7.07
CA ASP A 239 18.94 21.16 -8.15
C ASP A 239 18.33 22.43 -8.79
N SER A 240 17.10 22.86 -8.43
CA SER A 240 16.34 23.72 -9.35
C SER A 240 15.56 24.93 -8.81
N GLN A 241 15.48 25.23 -7.50
CA GLN A 241 14.73 26.43 -7.06
C GLN A 241 15.45 27.30 -6.01
N PRO A 242 15.46 28.64 -6.20
CA PRO A 242 15.79 29.58 -5.13
C PRO A 242 14.80 29.43 -3.96
N ARG A 243 15.32 29.37 -2.75
CA ARG A 243 14.54 29.37 -1.50
C ARG A 243 13.81 30.72 -1.36
N ALA A 244 12.60 30.82 -1.88
CA ALA A 244 11.76 31.97 -1.61
C ALA A 244 11.49 32.05 -0.10
N ALA A 245 11.86 33.17 0.52
CA ALA A 245 11.59 33.43 1.93
C ALA A 245 10.07 33.51 2.13
N SER A 246 9.48 32.47 2.73
CA SER A 246 8.09 32.51 3.17
C SER A 246 8.01 32.56 4.69
N THR A 247 7.02 33.26 5.20
CA THR A 247 6.78 33.44 6.64
C THR A 247 6.71 32.09 7.36
N PRO A 248 7.41 31.92 8.50
CA PRO A 248 7.33 30.69 9.28
C PRO A 248 5.89 30.43 9.71
N ILE A 249 5.42 29.20 9.49
CA ILE A 249 4.07 28.81 9.88
C ILE A 249 4.04 28.54 11.39
N PRO A 250 3.01 29.01 12.11
CA PRO A 250 2.90 28.79 13.55
C PRO A 250 2.88 27.29 13.89
N LEU A 251 3.20 26.94 15.13
CA LEU A 251 3.28 25.54 15.56
C LEU A 251 1.92 24.90 15.84
N TRP A 252 0.85 25.69 16.01
CA TRP A 252 -0.47 25.19 16.37
C TRP A 252 -1.05 24.14 15.39
N PRO A 253 -0.86 24.19 14.04
CA PRO A 253 -1.42 23.19 13.15
C PRO A 253 -0.85 21.79 13.38
N TYR A 254 0.40 21.68 13.84
CA TYR A 254 0.98 20.38 14.17
C TYR A 254 0.46 19.88 15.53
N GLY A 255 0.23 20.78 16.48
CA GLY A 255 -0.46 20.46 17.73
C GLY A 255 -1.89 19.98 17.48
N ALA A 256 -2.61 20.62 16.57
CA ALA A 256 -3.95 20.21 16.17
C ALA A 256 -3.95 18.85 15.45
N ALA A 257 -2.98 18.59 14.58
CA ALA A 257 -2.81 17.27 13.95
C ALA A 257 -2.51 16.17 15.00
N ALA A 258 -1.62 16.44 15.96
CA ALA A 258 -1.34 15.51 17.06
C ALA A 258 -2.59 15.27 17.93
N GLY A 259 -3.34 16.33 18.26
CA GLY A 259 -4.61 16.23 18.98
C GLY A 259 -5.64 15.38 18.24
N LEU A 260 -5.80 15.58 16.91
CA LEU A 260 -6.68 14.76 16.08
C LEU A 260 -6.25 13.28 16.10
N ALA A 261 -4.95 13.00 15.97
CA ALA A 261 -4.43 11.64 16.01
C ALA A 261 -4.69 10.95 17.36
N VAL A 262 -4.49 11.66 18.48
CA VAL A 262 -4.76 11.15 19.83
C VAL A 262 -6.24 10.90 20.04
N LEU A 263 -7.10 11.89 19.75
CA LEU A 263 -8.55 11.75 19.94
C LEU A 263 -9.14 10.65 19.05
N GLY A 264 -8.72 10.58 17.79
CA GLY A 264 -9.10 9.49 16.89
C GLY A 264 -8.61 8.13 17.38
N SER A 265 -7.39 8.04 17.92
CA SER A 265 -6.86 6.78 18.49
C SER A 265 -7.66 6.33 19.70
N LEU A 266 -8.03 7.26 20.59
CA LEU A 266 -8.87 6.97 21.76
C LEU A 266 -10.28 6.54 21.34
N ALA A 267 -10.88 7.22 20.36
CA ALA A 267 -12.19 6.86 19.83
C ALA A 267 -12.18 5.45 19.21
N TYR A 268 -11.21 5.15 18.35
CA TYR A 268 -11.09 3.83 17.73
C TYR A 268 -10.80 2.75 18.76
N THR A 269 -9.93 3.02 19.74
CA THR A 269 -9.69 2.11 20.87
C THR A 269 -10.98 1.83 21.62
N GLY A 270 -11.76 2.86 21.96
CA GLY A 270 -13.05 2.71 22.62
C GLY A 270 -14.05 1.86 21.84
N LEU A 271 -14.03 1.91 20.51
CA LEU A 271 -14.82 1.00 19.67
C LEU A 271 -14.30 -0.44 19.76
N THR A 272 -12.99 -0.66 19.60
CA THR A 272 -12.40 -2.01 19.66
C THR A 272 -12.56 -2.70 21.02
N GLN A 273 -12.61 -1.94 22.12
CA GLN A 273 -12.89 -2.49 23.46
C GLN A 273 -14.33 -3.00 23.62
N ARG A 274 -15.24 -2.66 22.69
CA ARG A 274 -16.62 -3.19 22.65
C ARG A 274 -16.75 -4.46 21.81
N LEU A 275 -15.65 -4.95 21.22
CA LEU A 275 -15.68 -6.21 20.47
C LEU A 275 -15.98 -7.38 21.42
N PRO A 276 -16.76 -8.39 20.98
CA PRO A 276 -17.08 -9.55 21.81
C PRO A 276 -15.83 -10.38 22.12
N ALA A 277 -15.85 -11.07 23.27
CA ALA A 277 -14.72 -11.81 23.83
C ALA A 277 -13.92 -12.76 22.88
N PRO A 278 -14.52 -13.46 21.89
CA PRO A 278 -13.73 -14.27 20.95
C PRO A 278 -12.84 -13.45 20.00
N ILE A 279 -13.03 -12.13 19.89
CA ILE A 279 -12.25 -11.26 19.01
C ILE A 279 -11.16 -10.56 19.83
N PRO A 280 -9.87 -10.74 19.50
CA PRO A 280 -8.78 -10.14 20.27
C PRO A 280 -8.83 -8.61 20.26
N HIS A 281 -8.93 -7.97 21.42
CA HIS A 281 -8.88 -6.51 21.52
C HIS A 281 -7.51 -5.92 21.15
N SER A 282 -6.46 -6.75 21.16
CA SER A 282 -5.12 -6.39 20.69
C SER A 282 -5.06 -6.00 19.22
N LEU A 283 -6.10 -6.32 18.42
CA LEU A 283 -6.22 -5.91 17.02
C LEU A 283 -6.07 -4.39 16.82
N VAL A 284 -6.48 -3.59 17.81
CA VAL A 284 -6.32 -2.13 17.77
C VAL A 284 -4.86 -1.70 17.60
N ALA A 285 -3.91 -2.43 18.21
CA ALA A 285 -2.50 -2.08 18.15
C ALA A 285 -1.93 -2.26 16.73
N PHE A 286 -2.41 -3.27 15.99
CA PHE A 286 -1.97 -3.54 14.62
C PHE A 286 -2.46 -2.49 13.61
N HIS A 287 -3.43 -1.66 13.98
CA HIS A 287 -3.80 -0.46 13.25
C HIS A 287 -3.04 0.78 13.76
N LEU A 288 -3.10 1.04 15.08
CA LEU A 288 -2.58 2.30 15.65
C LEU A 288 -1.05 2.41 15.62
N VAL A 289 -0.31 1.30 15.82
CA VAL A 289 1.16 1.34 15.80
C VAL A 289 1.67 1.76 14.42
N PRO A 290 1.24 1.16 13.29
CA PRO A 290 1.58 1.66 11.96
C PRO A 290 1.17 3.12 11.73
N VAL A 291 0.00 3.57 12.21
CA VAL A 291 -0.42 4.97 12.10
C VAL A 291 0.59 5.89 12.79
N TRP A 292 0.92 5.62 14.05
CA TRP A 292 1.83 6.46 14.84
C TRP A 292 3.25 6.44 14.31
N ILE A 293 3.72 5.31 13.75
CA ILE A 293 4.99 5.26 13.00
C ILE A 293 4.93 6.22 11.79
N CYS A 294 3.85 6.20 11.01
CA CYS A 294 3.70 7.10 9.85
C CYS A 294 3.59 8.57 10.25
N VAL A 295 2.86 8.88 11.32
CA VAL A 295 2.79 10.23 11.92
C VAL A 295 4.18 10.71 12.34
N ALA A 296 4.95 9.86 13.03
CA ALA A 296 6.31 10.19 13.45
C ALA A 296 7.24 10.45 12.26
N ILE A 297 7.19 9.61 11.22
CA ILE A 297 7.97 9.80 9.99
C ILE A 297 7.60 11.13 9.32
N ALA A 298 6.30 11.42 9.20
CA ALA A 298 5.84 12.68 8.60
C ALA A 298 6.26 13.90 9.43
N ALA A 299 6.17 13.83 10.76
CA ALA A 299 6.61 14.88 11.68
C ALA A 299 8.12 15.13 11.60
N VAL A 300 8.94 14.07 11.51
CA VAL A 300 10.39 14.19 11.24
C VAL A 300 10.64 14.85 9.89
N GLY A 301 9.84 14.50 8.87
CA GLY A 301 9.88 15.15 7.55
C GLY A 301 9.61 16.66 7.62
N VAL A 302 8.57 17.07 8.35
CA VAL A 302 8.26 18.48 8.64
C VAL A 302 9.43 19.15 9.36
N ALA A 303 9.93 18.57 10.45
CA ALA A 303 11.00 19.15 11.25
C ALA A 303 12.26 19.38 10.42
N ARG A 304 12.66 18.38 9.63
CA ARG A 304 13.82 18.48 8.73
C ARG A 304 13.64 19.57 7.67
N ALA A 305 12.46 19.67 7.07
CA ALA A 305 12.17 20.71 6.08
C ALA A 305 12.21 22.12 6.70
N ARG A 306 11.67 22.30 7.91
CA ARG A 306 11.77 23.57 8.68
C ARG A 306 13.21 23.93 8.99
N THR A 307 14.01 22.99 9.50
CA THR A 307 15.44 23.24 9.80
C THR A 307 16.24 23.58 8.55
N ALA A 308 15.82 23.09 7.38
CA ALA A 308 16.45 23.40 6.10
C ALA A 308 15.92 24.69 5.44
N GLY A 309 14.91 25.36 6.03
CA GLY A 309 14.25 26.53 5.45
C GLY A 309 13.47 26.24 4.16
N ASP A 310 13.06 24.98 3.93
CA ASP A 310 12.36 24.56 2.72
C ASP A 310 10.84 24.48 2.97
N THR A 311 10.15 25.58 2.70
CA THR A 311 8.74 25.74 3.06
C THR A 311 7.79 25.04 2.09
N ALA A 312 8.20 24.85 0.84
CA ALA A 312 7.48 24.02 -0.12
C ALA A 312 7.48 22.56 0.35
N ARG A 313 8.64 22.06 0.79
CA ARG A 313 8.78 20.70 1.29
C ARG A 313 8.10 20.49 2.63
N GLU A 314 8.18 21.47 3.52
CA GLU A 314 7.44 21.46 4.78
C GLU A 314 5.93 21.34 4.52
N ARG A 315 5.40 22.11 3.55
CA ARG A 315 3.99 22.06 3.16
C ARG A 315 3.59 20.66 2.68
N GLN A 316 4.42 20.01 1.86
CA GLN A 316 4.17 18.64 1.39
C GLN A 316 4.11 17.65 2.56
N TRP A 317 5.11 17.68 3.46
CA TRP A 317 5.11 16.81 4.65
C TRP A 317 3.95 17.10 5.60
N ARG A 318 3.52 18.36 5.72
CA ARG A 318 2.36 18.72 6.54
C ARG A 318 1.06 18.12 6.00
N TRP A 319 0.84 18.13 4.68
CA TRP A 319 -0.35 17.47 4.10
C TRP A 319 -0.37 15.97 4.36
N LEU A 320 0.78 15.30 4.28
CA LEU A 320 0.88 13.88 4.68
C LEU A 320 0.64 13.69 6.17
N LEU A 321 1.20 14.54 7.03
CA LEU A 321 0.98 14.48 8.47
C LEU A 321 -0.50 14.56 8.82
N TRP A 322 -1.26 15.47 8.19
CA TRP A 322 -2.71 15.55 8.38
C TRP A 322 -3.44 14.30 7.88
N GLY A 323 -3.02 13.73 6.75
CA GLY A 323 -3.57 12.47 6.25
C GLY A 323 -3.40 11.31 7.23
N PHE A 324 -2.20 11.15 7.81
CA PHE A 324 -1.95 10.13 8.84
C PHE A 324 -2.62 10.45 10.17
N ALA A 325 -2.64 11.71 10.60
CA ALA A 325 -3.29 12.13 11.84
C ALA A 325 -4.81 11.91 11.82
N ALA A 326 -5.45 12.06 10.67
CA ALA A 326 -6.87 11.80 10.50
C ALA A 326 -7.21 10.30 10.36
N ALA A 327 -6.21 9.42 10.20
CA ALA A 327 -6.43 8.00 9.92
C ALA A 327 -7.25 7.27 11.01
N PRO A 328 -6.98 7.43 12.32
CA PRO A 328 -7.79 6.77 13.37
C PRO A 328 -9.22 7.30 13.47
N THR A 329 -9.40 8.61 13.24
CA THR A 329 -10.73 9.22 13.17
C THR A 329 -11.51 8.68 11.98
N SER A 330 -10.87 8.57 10.83
CA SER A 330 -11.47 7.98 9.63
C SER A 330 -11.80 6.50 9.83
N ALA A 331 -10.95 5.73 10.52
CA ALA A 331 -11.26 4.35 10.91
C ALA A 331 -12.51 4.26 11.81
N SER A 332 -12.63 5.17 12.78
CA SER A 332 -13.80 5.25 13.66
C SER A 332 -15.08 5.60 12.90
N LEU A 333 -15.01 6.58 11.98
CA LEU A 333 -16.15 6.97 11.15
C LEU A 333 -16.54 5.88 10.15
N TYR A 334 -15.55 5.24 9.53
CA TYR A 334 -15.79 4.12 8.62
C TYR A 334 -16.51 2.98 9.33
N SER A 335 -16.19 2.72 10.60
CA SER A 335 -16.89 1.73 11.44
C SER A 335 -18.38 2.02 11.63
N LEU A 336 -18.87 3.20 11.23
CA LEU A 336 -20.28 3.59 11.30
C LEU A 336 -21.00 3.52 9.94
N ILE A 337 -20.26 3.33 8.83
CA ILE A 337 -20.77 3.45 7.44
C ILE A 337 -20.43 2.17 6.67
N VAL A 338 -20.89 1.04 7.18
CA VAL A 338 -20.59 -0.30 6.65
C VAL A 338 -21.89 -0.96 6.17
N PRO A 339 -21.86 -1.92 5.19
CA PRO A 339 -23.10 -2.49 4.65
C PRO A 339 -24.08 -2.99 5.72
N PRO A 340 -25.40 -2.94 5.46
CA PRO A 340 -26.42 -3.32 6.43
C PRO A 340 -26.26 -4.74 6.98
N ASP A 341 -25.65 -5.63 6.20
CA ASP A 341 -25.45 -7.04 6.55
C ASP A 341 -24.28 -7.25 7.53
N PHE A 342 -23.54 -6.20 7.89
CA PHE A 342 -22.41 -6.30 8.82
C PHE A 342 -22.88 -6.27 10.27
N THR A 343 -22.26 -7.12 11.09
CA THR A 343 -22.36 -6.95 12.54
C THR A 343 -21.57 -5.71 13.00
N ALA A 344 -21.83 -5.23 14.22
CA ALA A 344 -21.02 -4.16 14.80
C ALA A 344 -19.53 -4.52 14.88
N ALA A 345 -19.20 -5.81 15.09
CA ALA A 345 -17.81 -6.27 15.12
C ALA A 345 -17.17 -6.20 13.73
N ASP A 346 -17.88 -6.67 12.70
CA ASP A 346 -17.39 -6.59 11.31
C ASP A 346 -17.11 -5.14 10.91
N ALA A 347 -17.99 -4.21 11.30
CA ALA A 347 -17.86 -2.80 10.98
C ALA A 347 -16.62 -2.16 11.64
N ILE A 348 -16.34 -2.48 12.91
CA ILE A 348 -15.16 -1.98 13.63
C ILE A 348 -13.85 -2.50 13.03
N ILE A 349 -13.83 -3.78 12.63
CA ILE A 349 -12.65 -4.40 12.00
C ILE A 349 -12.44 -3.80 10.60
N ALA A 350 -13.51 -3.65 9.81
CA ALA A 350 -13.44 -3.01 8.49
C ALA A 350 -12.95 -1.56 8.59
N GLY A 351 -13.41 -0.82 9.61
CA GLY A 351 -12.90 0.53 9.88
C GLY A 351 -11.39 0.59 10.07
N GLY A 352 -10.80 -0.38 10.78
CA GLY A 352 -9.35 -0.47 10.95
C GLY A 352 -8.60 -0.86 9.67
N MET A 353 -9.21 -1.71 8.83
CA MET A 353 -8.59 -2.21 7.60
C MET A 353 -8.65 -1.20 6.45
N ASP A 354 -9.75 -0.46 6.33
CA ASP A 354 -10.05 0.38 5.17
C ASP A 354 -10.04 1.88 5.50
N GLY A 355 -10.49 2.25 6.69
CA GLY A 355 -10.77 3.65 7.02
C GLY A 355 -9.53 4.54 7.00
N ALA A 356 -8.36 4.03 7.38
CA ALA A 356 -7.11 4.79 7.35
C ALA A 356 -6.65 5.17 5.93
N ALA A 357 -6.92 4.33 4.93
CA ALA A 357 -6.45 4.56 3.57
C ALA A 357 -7.05 5.84 2.97
N ILE A 358 -8.26 6.22 3.36
CA ILE A 358 -8.99 7.39 2.83
C ILE A 358 -8.22 8.70 3.05
N PRO A 359 -7.98 9.18 4.29
CA PRO A 359 -7.29 10.44 4.51
C PRO A 359 -5.83 10.40 4.08
N ILE A 360 -5.17 9.24 4.13
CA ILE A 360 -3.80 9.07 3.63
C ILE A 360 -3.76 9.30 2.11
N THR A 361 -4.68 8.68 1.37
CA THR A 361 -4.80 8.86 -0.09
C THR A 361 -5.12 10.31 -0.44
N ILE A 362 -6.00 10.97 0.31
CA ILE A 362 -6.33 12.39 0.11
C ILE A 362 -5.09 13.27 0.33
N GLY A 363 -4.38 13.08 1.44
CA GLY A 363 -3.15 13.81 1.74
C GLY A 363 -2.10 13.62 0.64
N PHE A 364 -1.93 12.38 0.18
CA PHE A 364 -1.07 12.06 -0.96
C PHE A 364 -1.50 12.77 -2.25
N ALA A 365 -2.79 12.71 -2.61
CA ALA A 365 -3.32 13.34 -3.82
C ALA A 365 -3.12 14.86 -3.82
N VAL A 366 -3.31 15.52 -2.67
CA VAL A 366 -3.06 16.95 -2.51
C VAL A 366 -1.58 17.25 -2.74
N VAL A 367 -0.67 16.48 -2.14
CA VAL A 367 0.78 16.64 -2.34
C VAL A 367 1.15 16.51 -3.81
N VAL A 368 0.68 15.46 -4.49
CA VAL A 368 0.94 15.23 -5.92
C VAL A 368 0.44 16.40 -6.76
N ARG A 369 -0.79 16.86 -6.52
CA ARG A 369 -1.39 17.99 -7.24
C ARG A 369 -0.60 19.28 -7.08
N VAL A 370 -0.13 19.58 -5.87
CA VAL A 370 0.71 20.78 -5.62
C VAL A 370 2.02 20.67 -6.37
N VAL A 371 2.70 19.51 -6.34
CA VAL A 371 3.98 19.31 -7.03
C VAL A 371 3.80 19.38 -8.54
N ALA A 372 2.77 18.74 -9.10
CA ALA A 372 2.50 18.74 -10.53
C ALA A 372 2.26 20.16 -11.07
N ARG A 373 1.45 20.98 -10.38
CA ARG A 373 1.20 22.38 -10.76
C ARG A 373 2.44 23.26 -10.69
N SER A 374 3.27 23.08 -9.66
CA SER A 374 4.51 23.86 -9.56
C SER A 374 5.48 23.64 -10.72
N ARG A 375 5.38 22.50 -11.42
CA ARG A 375 6.20 22.21 -12.62
C ARG A 375 5.57 22.67 -13.93
N THR A 376 4.25 22.85 -13.98
CA THR A 376 3.60 23.42 -15.18
C THR A 376 3.81 24.93 -15.26
N ASP A 377 3.91 25.58 -14.11
CA ASP A 377 4.00 27.04 -14.01
C ASP A 377 5.45 27.57 -14.15
N ASP A 378 6.46 26.67 -14.16
CA ASP A 378 7.89 26.98 -14.36
C ASP A 378 8.53 26.04 -15.43
N PRO A 379 8.21 26.23 -16.72
CA PRO A 379 8.72 25.40 -17.80
C PRO A 379 10.22 25.62 -18.13
N ASP A 380 10.79 26.78 -17.78
CA ASP A 380 12.15 27.18 -18.15
C ASP A 380 13.24 26.62 -17.22
N GLY A 381 12.90 26.20 -15.99
CA GLY A 381 13.81 25.50 -15.08
C GLY A 381 14.28 24.12 -15.58
N VAL A 382 13.63 23.55 -16.61
CA VAL A 382 14.03 22.28 -17.24
C VAL A 382 15.08 22.48 -18.33
N ALA A 383 15.04 23.62 -19.04
CA ALA A 383 15.92 23.91 -20.18
C ALA A 383 17.38 24.19 -19.76
N THR A 384 17.60 24.67 -18.54
CA THR A 384 18.95 24.97 -18.03
C THR A 384 19.75 23.70 -17.67
N SER A 385 19.08 22.59 -17.35
CA SER A 385 19.76 21.31 -17.04
C SER A 385 20.34 20.60 -18.27
N SER A 386 19.78 20.84 -19.47
CA SER A 386 20.29 20.28 -20.73
C SER A 386 21.31 21.19 -21.42
N GLN A 387 21.33 22.50 -21.12
CA GLN A 387 22.32 23.42 -21.68
C GLN A 387 23.68 23.40 -20.95
N VAL A 388 23.72 23.08 -19.65
CA VAL A 388 24.99 23.00 -18.90
C VAL A 388 25.81 21.76 -19.27
N ALA A 389 25.18 20.70 -19.82
CA ALA A 389 25.89 19.53 -20.35
C ALA A 389 26.47 19.72 -21.77
N GLY A 390 26.25 20.87 -22.41
CA GLY A 390 26.71 21.20 -23.76
C GLY A 390 27.75 22.32 -23.82
N VAL A 391 28.16 22.88 -22.69
CA VAL A 391 29.15 23.96 -22.61
C VAL A 391 30.21 23.60 -21.56
N GLU A 392 30.89 22.48 -21.79
CA GLU A 392 32.28 22.28 -21.36
C GLU A 392 32.84 21.13 -22.22
N ARG A 393 33.72 21.56 -23.14
CA ARG A 393 34.56 20.86 -24.12
C ARG A 393 34.70 19.34 -24.06
#